data_AF-A0A7W1S6F6-F1
#
_entry.id   AF-A0A7W1S6F6-F1
#
_cell.length_a   1.000
_cell.length_b   1.000
_cell.length_c   1.000
_cell.angle_alpha   90.00
_cell.angle_beta   90.00
_cell.angle_gamma   90.00
#
_symmetry.space_group_name_H-M   'P 1'
#
loop_
_entity.id
_entity.type
_entity.pdbx_description
1 polymer ?
#
loop_
_entity_poly.entity_id
_entity_poly.type
_entity_poly.pdbx_seq_one_letter_code
_entity_poly.pdbx_strand_id
1 'polypeptide(L)' 'RFLYAPIQSDGLIDLDFNKAYHPPCAFTPFAMCPYPPRENILPIPISVGEQFNR' A
#
# COMPACT_ATOMS: atom_id res chain seq x y z
N ARG A 1 -2.02 1.23 3.73
CA ARG A 1 -0.88 1.48 2.81
C ARG A 1 -1.34 1.21 1.40
N PHE A 2 -0.70 1.84 0.42
CA PHE A 2 -1.03 1.74 -0.98
C PHE A 2 0.13 1.09 -1.73
N LEU A 3 -0.19 0.37 -2.81
CA LEU A 3 0.80 -0.29 -3.66
C LEU A 3 0.38 -0.11 -5.12
N TYR A 4 1.33 0.29 -5.96
CA TYR A 4 1.18 0.22 -7.40
C TYR A 4 1.71 -1.12 -7.89
N ALA A 5 0.91 -1.83 -8.68
CA ALA A 5 1.24 -3.16 -9.19
C ALA A 5 0.93 -3.22 -10.69
N PRO A 6 1.83 -2.73 -11.55
CA PRO A 6 1.63 -2.82 -12.99
C PRO A 6 1.66 -4.28 -13.45
N ILE A 7 0.84 -4.60 -14.45
CA ILE A 7 0.84 -5.91 -15.10
C ILE A 7 2.13 -6.04 -15.91
N GLN A 8 2.85 -7.15 -15.73
CA GLN A 8 4.08 -7.44 -16.47
C GLN A 8 3.77 -8.01 -17.85
N SER A 9 4.79 -8.07 -18.72
CA SER A 9 4.65 -8.54 -20.10
C SER A 9 4.24 -10.01 -20.21
N ASP A 10 4.51 -10.81 -19.18
CA ASP A 10 4.13 -12.22 -19.08
C ASP A 10 2.72 -12.42 -18.49
N GLY A 11 2.01 -11.33 -18.17
CA GLY A 11 0.68 -11.35 -17.55
C GLY A 11 0.67 -11.56 -16.05
N LEU A 12 1.84 -11.66 -15.40
CA LEU A 12 1.95 -11.75 -13.95
C LEU A 12 1.96 -10.36 -13.29
N ILE A 13 1.67 -10.33 -11.99
CA ILE A 13 1.72 -9.14 -11.17
C ILE A 13 2.61 -9.44 -9.96
N ASP A 14 3.71 -8.70 -9.85
CA ASP A 14 4.53 -8.72 -8.64
C ASP A 14 4.01 -7.71 -7.62
N LEU A 15 3.61 -8.23 -6.46
CA LEU A 15 3.23 -7.40 -5.31
C LEU A 15 4.46 -7.15 -4.42
N ASP A 16 5.25 -6.14 -4.78
CA ASP A 16 6.43 -5.74 -4.02
C ASP A 16 6.06 -4.83 -2.83
N PHE A 17 5.79 -5.42 -1.68
CA PHE A 17 5.43 -4.70 -0.46
C PHE A 17 6.55 -3.78 0.08
N ASN A 18 7.80 -3.91 -0.38
CA ASN A 18 8.86 -2.96 -0.02
C ASN A 18 8.58 -1.55 -0.59
N LYS A 19 7.75 -1.45 -1.62
CA LYS A 19 7.33 -0.20 -2.25
C LYS A 19 5.97 0.30 -1.75
N ALA A 20 5.39 -0.35 -0.73
CA ALA A 20 4.15 0.11 -0.14
C ALA A 20 4.35 1.48 0.53
N TYR A 21 3.49 2.45 0.21
CA TYR A 21 3.62 3.84 0.64
C TYR A 21 2.39 4.33 1.40
N HIS A 22 2.56 5.46 2.10
CA HIS A 22 1.51 6.20 2.77
C HIS A 22 0.94 7.29 1.84
N PRO A 23 -0.38 7.33 1.59
CA PRO A 23 -1.00 8.40 0.82
C PRO A 23 -0.99 9.72 1.59
N PRO A 24 -1.26 10.87 0.95
CA PRO A 24 -1.24 12.18 1.60
C PRO A 24 -2.09 12.28 2.88
N CYS A 25 -3.22 11.58 2.94
CA CYS A 25 -4.10 11.55 4.10
C CYS A 25 -3.47 10.93 5.37
N ALA A 26 -2.33 10.24 5.24
CA ALA A 26 -1.56 9.76 6.37
C ALA A 26 -0.72 10.85 7.04
N PHE A 27 -0.51 11.99 6.37
CA PHE A 27 0.33 13.10 6.84
C PHE A 27 -0.47 14.38 7.15
N THR A 28 -1.71 14.49 6.65
CA THR A 28 -2.52 15.68 6.83
C THR A 28 -4.01 15.35 6.97
N PRO A 29 -4.74 16.00 7.90
CA PRO A 29 -6.18 15.82 8.03
C PRO A 29 -6.98 16.46 6.88
N PHE A 30 -6.34 17.27 6.03
CA PHE A 30 -7.00 17.96 4.92
C PHE A 30 -7.11 17.10 3.66
N ALA A 31 -6.61 15.87 3.67
CA ALA A 31 -6.73 14.92 2.56
C ALA A 31 -7.61 13.72 2.96
N MET A 32 -8.54 13.33 2.09
CA MET A 32 -9.40 12.16 2.29
C MET A 32 -8.70 10.87 1.90
N CYS A 33 -8.80 9.84 2.74
CA CYS A 33 -8.30 8.50 2.43
C CYS A 33 -9.36 7.67 1.68
N PRO A 34 -8.99 6.94 0.62
CA PRO A 34 -9.77 5.80 0.15
C PRO A 34 -9.69 4.67 1.18
N TYR A 35 -10.83 4.07 1.50
CA TYR A 35 -10.86 2.86 2.34
C TYR A 35 -10.59 1.62 1.48
N PRO A 36 -9.75 0.68 1.92
CA PRO A 36 -9.56 -0.57 1.21
C PRO A 36 -10.84 -1.43 1.33
N PRO A 37 -11.20 -2.19 0.27
CA PRO A 37 -12.21 -3.23 0.39
C PRO A 37 -11.73 -4.30 1.39
N ARG A 38 -12.66 -5.08 1.95
CA ARG A 38 -12.38 -6.03 3.05
C ARG A 38 -11.38 -7.10 2.62
N GLU A 39 -11.43 -7.50 1.34
CA GLU A 39 -10.57 -8.49 0.71
C GLU A 39 -9.09 -8.06 0.69
N ASN A 40 -8.81 -6.76 0.79
CA ASN A 40 -7.46 -6.22 0.83
C ASN A 40 -6.90 -6.10 2.26
N ILE A 41 -7.57 -6.67 3.25
CA ILE A 41 -7.07 -6.77 4.62
C ILE A 41 -6.35 -8.11 4.79
N LEU A 42 -5.03 -8.07 4.75
CA LEU A 42 -4.22 -9.27 4.93
C LEU A 42 -4.20 -9.69 6.41
N PRO A 43 -4.45 -10.97 6.74
CA PRO A 43 -4.45 -11.45 8.13
C PRO A 43 -3.04 -11.65 8.71
N ILE A 44 -2.00 -11.38 7.91
CA ILE A 44 -0.59 -11.55 8.27
C ILE A 44 0.12 -10.19 8.34
N PRO A 45 1.09 -10.04 9.26
CA PRO A 45 1.89 -8.82 9.33
C PRO A 45 2.86 -8.72 8.13
N ILE A 46 3.00 -7.50 7.60
CA ILE A 46 3.96 -7.16 6.54
C ILE A 46 4.88 -6.03 7.05
N SER A 47 6.07 -6.41 7.52
CA SER A 47 7.03 -5.54 8.23
C SER A 47 8.01 -4.78 7.33
N VAL A 48 7.64 -4.55 6.06
CA VAL A 48 8.43 -3.81 5.07
C VAL A 48 7.62 -2.66 4.48
N GLY A 49 8.25 -1.78 3.71
CA GLY A 49 7.61 -0.60 3.09
C GLY A 49 7.94 0.70 3.82
N GLU A 50 7.27 1.77 3.42
CA GLU A 50 7.44 3.09 4.05
C GLU A 50 7.09 3.05 5.53
N GLN A 51 7.94 3.67 6.35
CA GLN A 51 7.76 3.78 7.79
C GLN A 51 7.81 5.25 8.19
N PHE A 52 6.99 5.61 9.17
CA PHE A 52 7.18 6.87 9.87
C PHE A 52 8.39 6.72 10.78
N ASN A 53 9.40 7.58 10.61
CA ASN A 53 10.39 7.77 11.66
C ASN A 53 9.63 8.34 12.87
N ARG A 54 9.57 7.56 13.94
CA ARG A 54 9.07 8.04 15.23
C ARG A 54 10.04 9.05 15.83
#